data_AF-A0A7S2ZVR4-F1
#
_entry.id   AF-A0A7S2ZVR4-F1
#
_cell.length_a   1.000
_cell.length_b   1.000
_cell.length_c   1.000
_cell.angle_alpha   90.00
_cell.angle_beta   90.00
_cell.angle_gamma   90.00
#
_symmetry.space_group_name_H-M   'P 1'
#
loop_
_entity.id
_entity.type
_entity.pdbx_description
1 polymer ?
#
loop_
_entity_poly.entity_id
_entity_poly.type
_entity_poly.pdbx_seq_one_letter_code
_entity_poly.pdbx_strand_id
1 'polypeptide(L)'
;MNDSDMKPSRGIAVLTICEQFVQEFFEQNPIAHLAIVATFRGSATQVAAIGSSPQALCSELSTMAEKASFRGEASLQNLLELSKAILDPVPPYGSKEVIMVFSSLSTTDPGDIKATTNSLKENGIRCSIVGLAAEVYILRQVCKKTGVCFLHTFRTRVHTRGNS
;
A
#
# COMPACT_ATOMS: atom_id res chain seq x y z
N MET A 1 5.26 -10.53 -4.45
CA MET A 1 6.25 -9.47 -4.80
C MET A 1 7.49 -9.99 -5.53
N ASN A 2 8.03 -11.17 -5.22
CA ASN A 2 9.17 -11.73 -5.99
C ASN A 2 8.74 -12.51 -7.23
N ASP A 3 7.44 -12.77 -7.40
CA ASP A 3 6.90 -13.41 -8.59
C ASP A 3 7.25 -12.61 -9.85
N SER A 4 7.58 -13.32 -10.93
CA SER A 4 7.97 -12.74 -12.23
C SER A 4 6.78 -12.60 -13.19
N ASP A 5 5.55 -12.53 -12.66
CA ASP A 5 4.34 -12.34 -13.46
C ASP A 5 4.27 -10.94 -14.07
N MET A 6 4.91 -9.96 -13.43
CA MET A 6 5.28 -8.67 -14.02
C MET A 6 6.81 -8.60 -14.12
N LYS A 7 7.34 -8.08 -15.24
CA LYS A 7 8.79 -7.96 -15.45
C LYS A 7 9.33 -6.67 -14.81
N PRO A 8 10.54 -6.68 -14.22
CA PRO A 8 11.40 -7.85 -13.95
C PRO A 8 10.94 -8.69 -12.75
N SER A 9 10.25 -8.09 -11.79
CA SER A 9 9.47 -8.77 -10.74
C SER A 9 8.25 -7.92 -10.38
N ARG A 10 7.21 -8.52 -9.79
CA ARG A 10 6.01 -7.80 -9.35
C ARG A 10 6.34 -6.61 -8.46
N GLY A 11 7.28 -6.77 -7.53
CA GLY A 11 7.68 -5.71 -6.60
C GLY A 11 8.35 -4.54 -7.30
N ILE A 12 9.27 -4.80 -8.23
CA ILE A 12 9.93 -3.73 -8.99
C ILE A 12 8.92 -3.01 -9.89
N ALA A 13 8.04 -3.75 -10.57
CA ALA A 13 7.01 -3.15 -11.41
C ALA A 13 6.06 -2.25 -10.61
N VAL A 14 5.65 -2.67 -9.40
CA VAL A 14 4.84 -1.85 -8.50
C VAL A 14 5.59 -0.58 -8.08
N LEU A 15 6.88 -0.68 -7.73
CA LEU A 15 7.67 0.50 -7.37
C LEU A 15 7.78 1.50 -8.52
N THR A 16 8.01 1.05 -9.76
CA THR A 16 8.04 1.92 -10.94
C THR A 16 6.69 2.60 -11.17
N ILE A 17 5.57 1.88 -11.00
CA ILE A 17 4.22 2.48 -11.09
C ILE A 17 4.00 3.49 -9.96
N CYS A 18 4.49 3.21 -8.75
CA CYS A 18 4.43 4.15 -7.63
C CYS A 18 5.22 5.43 -7.91
N GLU A 19 6.39 5.34 -8.54
CA GLU A 19 7.18 6.52 -8.93
C GLU A 19 6.41 7.41 -9.91
N GLN A 20 5.77 6.80 -10.93
CA GLN A 20 4.91 7.52 -11.89
C GLN A 20 3.71 8.16 -11.18
N PHE A 21 3.04 7.40 -10.31
CA PHE A 21 1.92 7.89 -9.53
C PHE A 21 2.30 9.10 -8.68
N VAL A 22 3.47 9.08 -8.02
CA VAL A 22 3.94 10.22 -7.21
C VAL A 22 4.07 11.47 -8.08
N GLN A 23 4.69 11.35 -9.26
CA GLN A 23 4.87 12.48 -10.17
C GLN A 23 3.52 13.06 -10.62
N GLU A 24 2.64 12.21 -11.16
CA GLU A 24 1.31 12.61 -11.63
C GLU A 24 0.44 13.18 -10.49
N PHE A 25 0.53 12.60 -9.29
CA PHE A 25 -0.22 13.05 -8.13
C PHE A 25 0.15 14.48 -7.73
N PHE A 26 1.44 14.81 -7.70
CA PHE A 26 1.91 16.16 -7.37
C PHE A 26 1.64 17.18 -8.47
N GLU A 27 1.60 16.77 -9.74
CA GLU A 27 1.16 17.64 -10.84
C GLU A 27 -0.29 18.09 -10.67
N GLN A 28 -1.17 17.17 -10.24
CA GLN A 28 -2.58 17.48 -9.99
C GLN A 28 -2.83 18.09 -8.61
N ASN A 29 -1.95 17.85 -7.63
CA ASN A 29 -2.12 18.27 -6.25
C ASN A 29 -0.82 18.91 -5.67
N PRO A 30 -0.47 20.15 -6.05
CA PRO A 30 0.81 20.77 -5.68
C PRO A 30 1.02 21.00 -4.17
N ILE A 31 -0.07 21.10 -3.39
CA ILE A 31 -0.05 21.34 -1.94
C ILE A 31 -0.25 20.06 -1.13
N ALA A 32 -0.36 18.91 -1.79
CA ALA A 32 -0.52 17.65 -1.09
C ALA A 32 0.80 17.21 -0.43
N HIS A 33 0.68 16.24 0.48
CA HIS A 33 1.82 15.61 1.11
C HIS A 33 1.67 14.10 0.99
N LEU A 34 2.78 13.40 0.73
CA LEU A 34 2.82 11.95 0.65
C LEU A 34 3.91 11.40 1.58
N ALA A 35 3.67 10.21 2.09
CA ALA A 35 4.63 9.38 2.81
C ALA A 35 4.61 7.98 2.20
N ILE A 36 5.74 7.27 2.25
CA ILE A 36 5.85 5.93 1.70
C ILE A 36 6.10 4.96 2.84
N VAL A 37 5.25 3.96 2.96
CA VAL A 37 5.35 2.92 3.98
C VAL A 37 5.35 1.56 3.27
N ALA A 38 6.25 0.68 3.71
CA ALA A 38 6.33 -0.68 3.23
C ALA A 38 6.05 -1.65 4.37
N THR A 39 5.48 -2.81 4.05
CA THR A 39 5.36 -3.93 4.99
C THR A 39 5.97 -5.19 4.41
N PHE A 40 6.87 -5.80 5.18
CA PHE A 40 7.51 -7.08 4.90
C PHE A 40 8.17 -7.58 6.20
N ARG A 41 8.48 -8.88 6.28
CA ARG A 41 9.05 -9.53 7.49
C ARG A 41 8.20 -9.34 8.77
N GLY A 42 6.88 -9.27 8.64
CA GLY A 42 5.94 -9.16 9.76
C GLY A 42 5.89 -7.77 10.41
N SER A 43 6.53 -6.76 9.81
CA SER A 43 6.54 -5.39 10.33
C SER A 43 6.23 -4.37 9.24
N ALA A 44 6.00 -3.12 9.64
CA ALA A 44 5.85 -1.98 8.76
C ALA A 44 6.96 -0.97 9.01
N THR A 45 7.50 -0.42 7.94
CA THR A 45 8.61 0.54 7.98
C THR A 45 8.28 1.73 7.11
N GLN A 46 8.46 2.93 7.65
CA GLN A 46 8.39 4.16 6.88
C GLN A 46 9.64 4.25 6.01
N VAL A 47 9.44 4.17 4.69
CA VAL A 47 10.51 4.25 3.69
C VAL A 47 10.83 5.71 3.41
N ALA A 48 9.81 6.55 3.27
CA ALA A 48 9.98 7.98 3.08
C ALA A 48 9.12 8.76 4.08
N ALA A 49 9.73 9.79 4.67
CA ALA A 49 9.05 10.74 5.55
C ALA A 49 7.90 11.45 4.82
N ILE A 50 6.92 11.95 5.57
CA ILE A 50 5.85 12.77 4.98
C ILE A 50 6.45 14.05 4.42
N GLY A 51 6.16 14.36 3.16
CA GLY A 51 6.74 15.52 2.48
C GLY A 51 6.01 15.87 1.20
N SER A 52 6.39 17.01 0.62
CA SER A 52 5.85 17.54 -0.64
C SER A 52 6.86 17.53 -1.79
N SER A 53 8.03 16.90 -1.61
CA SER A 53 9.07 16.79 -2.65
C SER A 53 8.91 15.46 -3.41
N PRO A 54 8.47 15.48 -4.68
CA PRO A 54 8.37 14.26 -5.49
C PRO A 54 9.74 13.61 -5.70
N GLN A 55 10.79 14.43 -5.85
CA GLN A 55 12.16 13.97 -6.09
C GLN A 55 12.69 13.15 -4.90
N ALA A 56 12.44 13.60 -3.67
CA ALA A 56 12.85 12.87 -2.47
C ALA A 56 12.12 11.53 -2.36
N LEU A 57 10.82 11.52 -2.63
CA LEU A 57 9.99 10.31 -2.59
C LEU A 57 10.41 9.29 -3.67
N CYS A 58 10.63 9.76 -4.91
CA CYS A 58 11.12 8.92 -5.99
C CYS A 58 12.51 8.34 -5.68
N SER A 59 13.43 9.12 -5.11
CA SER A 59 14.77 8.64 -4.74
C SER A 59 14.71 7.50 -3.72
N GLU A 60 13.81 7.57 -2.75
CA GLU A 60 13.60 6.49 -1.76
C GLU A 60 12.98 5.24 -2.40
N LEU A 61 12.03 5.42 -3.34
CA LEU A 61 11.46 4.30 -4.12
C LEU A 61 12.52 3.60 -4.97
N SER A 62 13.37 4.35 -5.66
CA SER A 62 14.46 3.77 -6.47
C SER A 62 15.47 3.04 -5.59
N THR A 63 15.84 3.63 -4.44
CA THR A 63 16.73 2.98 -3.45
C THR A 63 16.12 1.68 -2.92
N MET A 64 14.81 1.66 -2.70
CA MET A 64 14.07 0.46 -2.29
C MET A 64 14.01 -0.58 -3.41
N ALA A 65 13.90 -0.16 -4.67
CA ALA A 65 13.92 -1.05 -5.83
C ALA A 65 15.28 -1.73 -6.02
N GLU A 66 16.39 -0.99 -5.83
CA GLU A 66 17.74 -1.54 -5.89
C GLU A 66 18.01 -2.56 -4.77
N LYS A 67 17.51 -2.28 -3.56
CA LYS A 67 17.65 -3.14 -2.37
C LYS A 67 16.55 -4.21 -2.28
N ALA A 68 15.74 -4.37 -3.33
CA ALA A 68 14.50 -5.13 -3.29
C ALA A 68 14.72 -6.60 -2.86
N SER A 69 14.41 -6.86 -1.59
CA SER A 69 14.31 -8.19 -0.99
C SER A 69 12.95 -8.25 -0.28
N PHE A 70 11.88 -8.45 -1.03
CA PHE A 70 10.53 -8.61 -0.48
C PHE A 70 10.39 -10.02 0.11
N ARG A 71 10.97 -10.25 1.28
CA ARG A 71 10.90 -11.52 2.01
C ARG A 71 10.04 -11.39 3.27
N GLY A 72 9.51 -12.52 3.71
CA GLY A 72 8.66 -12.61 4.89
C GLY A 72 7.22 -12.18 4.61
N GLU A 73 6.47 -12.04 5.68
CA GLU A 73 5.02 -11.83 5.64
C GLU A 73 4.67 -10.34 5.74
N ALA A 74 3.50 -9.97 5.25
CA ALA A 74 2.95 -8.63 5.44
C ALA A 74 2.22 -8.54 6.78
N SER A 75 2.27 -7.39 7.45
CA SER A 75 1.42 -7.08 8.60
C SER A 75 0.60 -5.85 8.29
N LEU A 76 -0.70 -6.07 8.13
CA LEU A 76 -1.68 -5.03 7.85
C LEU A 76 -1.92 -4.15 9.08
N GLN A 77 -1.93 -4.72 10.28
CA GLN A 77 -2.11 -3.97 11.51
C GLN A 77 -0.97 -2.98 11.74
N ASN A 78 0.28 -3.45 11.72
CA ASN A 78 1.46 -2.59 11.91
C ASN A 78 1.52 -1.49 10.85
N LEU A 79 1.15 -1.81 9.61
CA LEU A 79 1.08 -0.86 8.51
C LEU A 79 0.05 0.25 8.79
N LEU A 80 -1.17 -0.13 9.17
CA LEU A 80 -2.25 0.80 9.45
C LEU A 80 -1.99 1.66 10.70
N GLU A 81 -1.39 1.09 11.74
CA GLU A 81 -1.00 1.82 12.95
C GLU A 81 0.10 2.84 12.66
N LEU A 82 1.10 2.47 11.86
CA LEU A 82 2.14 3.40 11.42
C LEU A 82 1.57 4.50 10.52
N SER A 83 0.69 4.17 9.58
CA SER A 83 0.00 5.17 8.75
C SER A 83 -0.83 6.13 9.59
N LYS A 84 -1.53 5.63 10.61
CA LYS A 84 -2.26 6.47 11.56
C LYS A 84 -1.32 7.43 12.28
N ALA A 85 -0.19 6.94 12.80
CA ALA A 85 0.78 7.79 13.51
C ALA A 85 1.37 8.89 12.60
N ILE A 86 1.63 8.58 11.33
CA ILE A 86 2.10 9.57 10.35
C ILE A 86 1.04 10.63 10.04
N LEU A 87 -0.24 10.24 10.00
CA LEU A 87 -1.36 11.12 9.67
C LEU A 87 -1.98 11.81 10.90
N ASP A 88 -1.55 11.48 12.11
CA ASP A 88 -2.07 12.06 13.35
C ASP A 88 -1.89 13.58 13.40
N PRO A 89 -0.72 14.16 13.04
CA PRO A 89 -0.52 15.62 13.04
C PRO A 89 -1.35 16.37 12.01
N VAL A 90 -1.94 15.67 11.03
CA VAL A 90 -2.76 16.31 10.00
C VAL A 90 -4.03 16.87 10.65
N PRO A 91 -4.35 18.16 10.44
CA PRO A 91 -5.54 18.78 11.01
C PRO A 91 -6.84 18.08 10.58
N PRO A 92 -7.93 18.19 11.37
CA PRO A 92 -9.20 17.50 11.09
C PRO A 92 -9.89 17.96 9.81
N TYR A 93 -9.59 19.17 9.31
CA TYR A 93 -10.08 19.66 8.02
C TYR A 93 -9.29 19.12 6.83
N GLY A 94 -8.13 18.51 7.06
CA GLY A 94 -7.34 17.84 6.04
C GLY A 94 -7.86 16.44 5.75
N SER A 95 -7.90 16.04 4.49
CA SER A 95 -8.20 14.67 4.10
C SER A 95 -7.04 13.74 4.49
N LYS A 96 -7.33 12.73 5.31
CA LYS A 96 -6.37 11.69 5.68
C LYS A 96 -6.65 10.43 4.86
N GLU A 97 -5.73 10.07 3.98
CA GLU A 97 -5.91 8.96 3.04
C GLU A 97 -4.73 7.99 3.08
N VAL A 98 -5.04 6.70 2.95
CA VAL A 98 -4.08 5.61 2.83
C VAL A 98 -4.40 4.84 1.57
N ILE A 99 -3.47 4.84 0.61
CA ILE A 99 -3.55 4.03 -0.61
C ILE A 99 -2.55 2.90 -0.48
N MET A 100 -3.02 1.66 -0.62
CA MET A 100 -2.20 0.47 -0.41
C MET A 100 -2.25 -0.45 -1.61
N VAL A 101 -1.08 -0.94 -2.02
CA VAL A 101 -0.96 -2.05 -2.98
C VAL A 101 -0.61 -3.31 -2.22
N PHE A 102 -1.51 -4.29 -2.22
CA PHE A 102 -1.35 -5.53 -1.46
C PHE A 102 -1.25 -6.74 -2.39
N SER A 103 -0.21 -7.56 -2.19
CA SER A 103 0.03 -8.75 -3.01
C SER A 103 0.02 -10.07 -2.23
N SER A 104 0.03 -10.01 -0.90
CA SER A 104 -0.02 -11.21 -0.06
C SER A 104 -1.44 -11.76 -0.01
N LEU A 105 -1.57 -13.06 0.25
CA LEU A 105 -2.85 -13.72 0.50
C LEU A 105 -3.19 -13.75 1.99
N SER A 106 -2.17 -13.60 2.84
CA SER A 106 -2.26 -13.59 4.29
C SER A 106 -1.59 -12.34 4.87
N THR A 107 -1.99 -12.02 6.09
CA THR A 107 -1.40 -10.99 6.93
C THR A 107 -1.12 -11.60 8.30
N THR A 108 -0.03 -11.18 8.93
CA THR A 108 0.40 -11.68 10.23
C THR A 108 0.40 -10.52 11.20
N ASP A 109 -0.71 -10.41 11.93
CA ASP A 109 -1.01 -9.28 12.80
C ASP A 109 -1.02 -9.72 14.26
N PRO A 110 -0.41 -8.96 15.18
CA PRO A 110 -0.29 -9.34 16.59
C PRO A 110 -1.61 -9.24 17.37
N GLY A 111 -2.59 -8.45 16.90
CA GLY A 111 -3.84 -8.15 17.61
C GLY A 111 -5.08 -8.17 16.72
N ASP A 112 -6.18 -7.60 17.25
CA ASP A 112 -7.45 -7.53 16.52
C ASP A 112 -7.49 -6.36 15.54
N ILE A 113 -7.31 -6.68 14.26
CA ILE A 113 -7.39 -5.73 13.17
C ILE A 113 -8.73 -4.99 13.06
N LYS A 114 -9.83 -5.55 13.59
CA LYS A 114 -11.12 -4.85 13.60
C LYS A 114 -11.08 -3.64 14.52
N ALA A 115 -10.37 -3.73 15.65
CA ALA A 115 -10.16 -2.62 16.56
C ALA A 115 -9.32 -1.52 15.88
N THR A 116 -8.23 -1.91 15.21
CA THR A 116 -7.41 -0.97 14.41
C THR A 116 -8.26 -0.28 13.33
N THR A 117 -9.10 -1.03 12.62
CA THR A 117 -10.01 -0.49 11.60
C THR A 117 -11.01 0.52 12.17
N ASN A 118 -11.58 0.23 13.35
CA ASN A 118 -12.49 1.16 14.01
C ASN A 118 -11.75 2.43 14.43
N SER A 119 -10.53 2.31 14.95
CA SER A 119 -9.70 3.46 15.32
C SER A 119 -9.36 4.33 14.11
N LEU A 120 -9.08 3.75 12.93
CA LEU A 120 -8.89 4.53 11.70
C LEU A 120 -10.13 5.32 11.32
N LYS A 121 -11.31 4.69 11.42
CA LYS A 121 -12.59 5.35 11.13
C LYS A 121 -12.86 6.53 12.07
N GLU A 122 -12.60 6.35 13.36
CA GLU A 122 -12.72 7.41 14.38
C GLU A 122 -11.79 8.59 14.10
N ASN A 123 -10.60 8.34 13.55
CA ASN A 123 -9.63 9.37 13.15
C ASN A 123 -9.91 9.97 11.76
N GLY A 124 -11.01 9.60 11.11
CA GLY A 124 -11.36 10.10 9.77
C GLY A 124 -10.41 9.64 8.66
N ILE A 125 -9.66 8.55 8.88
CA ILE A 125 -8.70 8.02 7.91
C ILE A 125 -9.41 7.10 6.93
N ARG A 126 -9.27 7.42 5.65
CA ARG A 126 -9.84 6.67 4.53
C ARG A 126 -8.82 5.71 3.93
N CYS A 127 -9.21 4.47 3.64
CA CYS A 127 -8.29 3.48 3.06
C CYS A 127 -8.77 2.94 1.71
N SER A 128 -7.91 3.03 0.71
CA SER A 128 -8.09 2.47 -0.63
C SER A 128 -7.05 1.37 -0.85
N ILE A 129 -7.51 0.18 -1.22
CA ILE A 129 -6.61 -0.98 -1.36
C ILE A 129 -6.75 -1.55 -2.77
N VAL A 130 -5.59 -1.75 -3.41
CA VAL A 130 -5.43 -2.42 -4.69
C VAL A 130 -4.84 -3.81 -4.44
N GLY A 131 -5.64 -4.85 -4.65
CA GLY A 131 -5.21 -6.24 -4.50
C GLY A 131 -4.67 -6.81 -5.80
N LEU A 132 -3.41 -7.30 -5.81
CA LEU A 132 -2.74 -7.84 -6.99
C LEU A 132 -2.91 -9.36 -7.20
N ALA A 133 -3.33 -10.10 -6.18
CA ALA A 133 -3.45 -11.55 -6.24
C ALA A 133 -4.91 -11.99 -6.07
N ALA A 134 -5.27 -12.50 -4.89
CA ALA A 134 -6.65 -12.85 -4.57
C ALA A 134 -7.30 -11.79 -3.68
N GLU A 135 -8.63 -11.78 -3.68
CA GLU A 135 -9.41 -10.98 -2.74
C GLU A 135 -9.21 -11.52 -1.32
N VAL A 136 -8.64 -10.70 -0.44
CA VAL A 136 -8.56 -11.00 0.99
C VAL A 136 -9.75 -10.35 1.69
N TYR A 137 -10.59 -11.17 2.34
CA TYR A 137 -11.81 -10.71 3.01
C TYR A 137 -11.56 -9.53 3.95
N ILE A 138 -10.45 -9.56 4.69
CA ILE A 138 -10.15 -8.52 5.67
C ILE A 138 -9.88 -7.16 5.04
N LEU A 139 -9.16 -7.11 3.91
CA LEU A 139 -8.88 -5.86 3.19
C LEU A 139 -10.18 -5.21 2.70
N ARG A 140 -11.13 -6.03 2.23
CA ARG A 140 -12.45 -5.55 1.83
C ARG A 140 -13.25 -4.99 3.01
N GLN A 141 -13.15 -5.60 4.18
CA GLN A 141 -13.80 -5.08 5.38
C GLN A 141 -13.20 -3.74 5.83
N VAL A 142 -11.86 -3.59 5.72
CA VAL A 142 -11.19 -2.31 6.00
C VAL A 142 -11.71 -1.23 5.07
N CYS A 143 -11.66 -1.42 3.76
CA CYS A 143 -12.15 -0.46 2.75
C CYS A 143 -13.63 -0.09 2.96
N LYS A 144 -14.50 -1.09 3.21
CA LYS A 144 -15.94 -0.85 3.47
C LYS A 144 -16.17 0.00 4.71
N LYS A 145 -15.36 -0.17 5.75
CA LYS A 145 -15.53 0.56 7.02
C LYS A 145 -14.96 1.97 6.98
N THR A 146 -13.83 2.18 6.29
CA THR A 146 -13.17 3.48 6.18
C THR A 146 -13.65 4.32 4.99
N GLY A 147 -14.51 3.75 4.13
CA GLY A 147 -15.38 4.50 3.23
C GLY A 147 -14.87 4.67 1.80
N VAL A 148 -13.85 3.92 1.35
CA VAL A 148 -13.32 4.04 -0.02
C VAL A 148 -13.16 2.68 -0.72
N CYS A 149 -13.12 2.75 -2.06
CA CYS A 149 -13.17 1.67 -3.02
C CYS A 149 -12.07 0.62 -2.82
N PHE A 150 -12.44 -0.66 -2.93
CA PHE A 150 -11.51 -1.76 -3.10
C PHE A 150 -11.39 -2.07 -4.60
N LEU A 151 -10.23 -1.81 -5.19
CA LEU A 151 -10.00 -2.08 -6.61
C LEU A 151 -9.34 -3.46 -6.76
N HIS A 152 -10.05 -4.36 -7.43
CA HIS A 152 -9.54 -5.68 -7.80
C HIS A 152 -8.93 -5.59 -9.20
N THR A 153 -7.64 -5.90 -9.35
CA THR A 153 -6.96 -5.77 -10.64
C THR A 153 -6.12 -7.00 -10.97
N PHE A 154 -6.42 -7.56 -12.16
CA PHE A 154 -5.81 -8.67 -12.90
C PHE A 154 -5.77 -10.06 -12.27
N ARG A 155 -6.87 -10.80 -12.47
CA ARG A 155 -6.79 -12.25 -12.72
C ARG A 155 -6.05 -12.43 -14.05
N THR A 156 -4.73 -12.62 -14.04
CA THR A 156 -4.04 -13.15 -15.22
C THR A 156 -4.67 -14.51 -15.50
N ARG A 157 -5.49 -14.60 -16.55
CA ARG A 157 -5.91 -15.89 -17.10
C ARG A 157 -4.63 -16.58 -17.54
N VAL A 158 -4.06 -17.44 -16.70
CA VAL A 158 -3.08 -18.43 -17.13
C VAL A 158 -3.83 -19.31 -18.13
N HIS A 159 -3.58 -19.04 -19.41
CA HIS A 159 -4.09 -19.84 -20.50
C HIS A 159 -3.33 -21.17 -20.44
N THR A 160 -3.87 -22.15 -19.69
CA THR A 160 -3.46 -23.54 -19.85
C THR A 160 -3.93 -23.97 -21.24
N ARG A 161 -3.08 -23.78 -22.26
CA ARG A 161 -3.23 -24.52 -23.51
C ARG A 161 -3.03 -25.99 -23.15
N GLY A 162 -4.14 -26.70 -23.06
CA GLY A 162 -4.15 -28.16 -22.95
C GLY A 162 -3.48 -28.75 -24.18
N ASN A 163 -2.57 -29.68 -23.93
CA ASN A 163 -2.13 -30.65 -24.92
C ASN A 163 -3.35 -31.42 -25.44
N SER A 164 -3.47 -31.47 -26.76
CA SER A 164 -4.16 -32.52 -27.51
C SER A 164 -3.34 -32.79 -28.75
#